data_AF-A0A8C4PQ65-F1
#
_entry.id   AF-A0A8C4PQ65-F1
#
_cell.length_a   1.000
_cell.length_b   1.000
_cell.length_c   1.000
_cell.angle_alpha   90.00
_cell.angle_beta   90.00
_cell.angle_gamma   90.00
#
_symmetry.space_group_name_H-M   'P 1'
#
loop_
_entity.id
_entity.type
_entity.pdbx_description
1 polymer ?
#
loop_
_entity_poly.entity_id
_entity_poly.type
_entity_poly.pdbx_seq_one_letter_code
_entity_poly.pdbx_strand_id
1 'polypeptide(L)'
;MGITMNHFFSLMQAELNRFQDTKRLLQDYYRGMECKIPTDDNKKFTRVPLVQLCTKDVLECQLRIPLVPRISISLDLAMSKSKSRALLKDKIDYTLENVELNFEADEKLVIDTWQQASSVISHMVTAEIHQRLMEEEKENQSADAKDKSPQMNANKKVKNEPPKKKKEDKKAKGKSPPTAEASPVILTVEEMAEMEKRNKLRLKIKEEHLAALQFEEIATQFRLELIKTKALAFLEELVLKAVDVYKLMEKWLGERYLKEMASVEKLTEVARYHIETSTKIQNELYLNQEDFFINGDVKVFPDPPPPIRPPPVEKEENGTLTIEQLDNLREQFLEIAPKGIIGNKAFADILLDLVTLNLGTNNIPSSWMHLTQAELQELTSLLVVNSEFVDWRKFLLVTSLPWPIPLEEELLKTLQRLVCGLREMKM
;
A
#
# COMPACT_ATOMS: atom_id res chain seq x y z
N MET A 1 11.14 14.52 -7.35
CA MET A 1 11.73 15.83 -7.67
C MET A 1 12.99 16.11 -6.86
N GLY A 2 12.93 16.77 -5.70
CA GLY A 2 14.09 17.33 -4.98
C GLY A 2 15.33 16.45 -4.79
N ILE A 3 15.19 15.15 -4.50
CA ILE A 3 16.35 14.22 -4.39
C ILE A 3 17.15 14.17 -5.71
N THR A 4 16.45 14.07 -6.84
CA THR A 4 17.09 14.01 -8.16
C THR A 4 17.67 15.37 -8.56
N MET A 5 16.99 16.46 -8.22
CA MET A 5 17.53 17.82 -8.44
C MET A 5 18.84 18.01 -7.67
N ASN A 6 18.91 17.58 -6.41
CA ASN A 6 20.15 17.60 -5.62
C ASN A 6 21.26 16.72 -6.22
N HIS A 7 20.93 15.62 -6.89
CA HIS A 7 21.91 14.84 -7.65
C HIS A 7 22.46 15.64 -8.85
N PHE A 8 21.59 16.26 -9.66
CA PHE A 8 22.04 17.12 -10.77
C PHE A 8 22.81 18.36 -10.30
N PHE A 9 22.43 18.98 -9.19
CA PHE A 9 23.15 20.12 -8.60
C PHE A 9 24.52 19.69 -8.05
N SER A 10 24.64 18.46 -7.52
CA SER A 10 25.93 17.88 -7.14
C SER A 10 26.83 17.62 -8.35
N LEU A 11 26.27 17.25 -9.50
CA LEU A 11 27.02 17.15 -10.77
C LEU A 11 27.46 18.52 -11.29
N MET A 12 26.60 19.56 -11.20
CA MET A 12 27.00 20.94 -11.52
C MET A 12 28.12 21.44 -10.60
N GLN A 13 28.08 21.12 -9.30
CA GLN A 13 29.17 21.42 -8.37
C GLN A 13 30.47 20.67 -8.72
N ALA A 14 30.39 19.42 -9.16
CA ALA A 14 31.56 18.64 -9.57
C ALA A 14 32.23 19.22 -10.83
N GLU A 15 31.44 19.64 -11.83
CA GLU A 15 31.93 20.37 -13.00
C GLU A 15 32.55 21.72 -12.62
N LEU A 16 31.89 22.49 -11.73
CA LEU A 16 32.41 23.75 -11.24
C LEU A 16 33.75 23.57 -10.51
N ASN A 17 33.86 22.58 -9.61
CA ASN A 17 35.10 22.24 -8.91
C ASN A 17 36.22 21.90 -9.89
N ARG A 18 35.96 21.00 -10.87
CA ARG A 18 36.96 20.65 -11.89
C ARG A 18 37.41 21.86 -12.68
N PHE A 19 36.51 22.80 -13.00
CA PHE A 19 36.92 24.05 -13.63
C PHE A 19 37.84 24.91 -12.74
N GLN A 20 37.57 25.00 -11.42
CA GLN A 20 38.46 25.71 -10.50
C GLN A 20 39.85 25.06 -10.45
N ASP A 21 39.91 23.72 -10.37
CA ASP A 21 41.15 22.94 -10.35
C ASP A 21 41.94 23.03 -11.66
N THR A 22 41.28 22.87 -12.82
CA THR A 22 41.92 23.02 -14.13
C THR A 22 42.39 24.45 -14.37
N LYS A 23 41.60 25.47 -14.00
CA LYS A 23 42.06 26.87 -14.05
C LYS A 23 43.35 27.06 -13.25
N ARG A 24 43.40 26.55 -12.03
CA ARG A 24 44.59 26.65 -11.17
C ARG A 24 45.80 25.95 -11.80
N LEU A 25 45.61 24.72 -12.32
CA LEU A 25 46.67 23.97 -12.99
C LEU A 25 47.24 24.73 -14.19
N LEU A 26 46.38 25.34 -15.02
CA LEU A 26 46.80 26.21 -16.13
C LEU A 26 47.56 27.44 -15.60
N GLN A 27 47.01 28.13 -14.59
CA GLN A 27 47.61 29.33 -14.01
C GLN A 27 49.02 29.06 -13.47
N ASP A 28 49.21 27.98 -12.70
CA ASP A 28 50.50 27.58 -12.12
C ASP A 28 51.48 27.09 -13.19
N TYR A 29 51.03 26.30 -14.18
CA TYR A 29 51.87 25.83 -15.29
C TYR A 29 52.43 26.99 -16.14
N TYR A 30 51.55 27.89 -16.59
CA TYR A 30 51.97 29.02 -17.43
C TYR A 30 52.77 30.07 -16.64
N ARG A 31 52.48 30.31 -15.34
CA ARG A 31 53.36 31.12 -14.46
C ARG A 31 54.75 30.49 -14.28
N GLY A 32 54.82 29.16 -14.16
CA GLY A 32 56.08 28.42 -14.14
C GLY A 32 56.92 28.67 -15.39
N MET A 33 56.31 28.62 -16.58
CA MET A 33 56.99 28.95 -17.85
C MET A 33 57.42 30.42 -17.94
N GLU A 34 56.67 31.36 -17.36
CA GLU A 34 57.10 32.77 -17.22
C GLU A 34 58.27 32.98 -16.23
N CYS A 35 58.65 31.93 -15.48
CA CYS A 35 59.54 31.98 -14.30
C CYS A 35 58.99 32.87 -13.16
N LYS A 36 57.66 32.96 -13.03
CA LYS A 36 56.96 33.65 -11.94
C LYS A 36 56.64 32.68 -10.81
N ILE A 37 56.63 33.18 -9.58
CA ILE A 37 56.18 32.41 -8.40
C ILE A 37 54.65 32.18 -8.51
N PRO A 38 54.13 30.98 -8.20
CA PRO A 38 52.70 30.74 -8.05
C PRO A 38 52.01 31.73 -7.10
N THR A 39 50.76 32.06 -7.38
CA THR A 39 49.96 32.98 -6.55
C THR A 39 49.30 32.24 -5.37
N ASP A 40 49.24 32.91 -4.22
CA ASP A 40 48.76 32.29 -2.97
C ASP A 40 47.26 31.92 -3.00
N ASP A 41 46.89 30.91 -2.20
CA ASP A 41 45.66 30.14 -2.36
C ASP A 41 44.41 30.89 -1.84
N ASN A 42 43.61 31.39 -2.77
CA ASN A 42 42.38 32.12 -2.48
C ASN A 42 41.21 31.15 -2.26
N LYS A 43 41.12 30.58 -1.06
CA LYS A 43 40.22 29.47 -0.61
C LYS A 43 38.70 29.73 -0.67
N LYS A 44 38.23 30.64 -1.53
CA LYS A 44 36.82 31.00 -1.74
C LYS A 44 36.17 30.08 -2.78
N PHE A 45 35.94 28.83 -2.39
CA PHE A 45 35.16 27.88 -3.20
C PHE A 45 33.73 28.36 -3.38
N THR A 46 33.26 28.48 -4.63
CA THR A 46 31.85 28.77 -4.92
C THR A 46 31.03 27.50 -4.70
N ARG A 47 29.93 27.61 -3.97
CA ARG A 47 29.00 26.50 -3.72
C ARG A 47 27.67 26.69 -4.41
N VAL A 48 27.23 25.63 -5.08
CA VAL A 48 25.88 25.45 -5.62
C VAL A 48 24.94 25.15 -4.44
N PRO A 49 23.80 25.86 -4.28
CA PRO A 49 22.83 25.55 -3.23
C PRO A 49 22.13 24.22 -3.51
N LEU A 50 21.79 23.48 -2.46
CA LEU A 50 20.97 22.27 -2.55
C LEU A 50 19.53 22.56 -2.10
N VAL A 51 18.56 21.90 -2.74
CA VAL A 51 17.15 21.94 -2.36
C VAL A 51 16.99 21.32 -0.97
N GLN A 52 16.42 22.07 -0.03
CA GLN A 52 16.12 21.56 1.31
C GLN A 52 14.95 20.56 1.24
N LEU A 53 15.25 19.29 1.46
CA LEU A 53 14.24 18.24 1.55
C LEU A 53 13.55 18.33 2.91
N CYS A 54 12.38 18.97 2.99
CA CYS A 54 11.64 19.04 4.25
C CYS A 54 11.03 17.68 4.60
N THR A 55 11.56 17.03 5.65
CA THR A 55 11.19 15.66 6.03
C THR A 55 10.00 15.55 6.98
N LYS A 56 9.17 16.61 7.13
CA LYS A 56 8.10 16.65 8.15
C LYS A 56 6.67 16.78 7.63
N ASP A 57 6.44 17.51 6.55
CA ASP A 57 5.09 18.04 6.27
C ASP A 57 4.30 17.26 5.20
N VAL A 58 4.74 16.04 4.86
CA VAL A 58 4.08 15.17 3.85
C VAL A 58 2.92 14.35 4.44
N LEU A 59 2.93 14.09 5.76
CA LEU A 59 2.03 13.11 6.39
C LEU A 59 0.60 13.61 6.64
N GLU A 60 0.37 14.91 6.78
CA GLU A 60 -0.98 15.43 7.08
C GLU A 60 -1.81 15.78 5.82
N CYS A 61 -1.16 16.09 4.70
CA CYS A 61 -1.85 16.56 3.48
C CYS A 61 -2.39 15.45 2.56
N GLN A 62 -2.09 14.16 2.81
CA GLN A 62 -2.46 13.05 1.91
C GLN A 62 -3.45 12.03 2.49
N LEU A 63 -3.92 12.21 3.73
CA LEU A 63 -4.81 11.25 4.43
C LEU A 63 -6.24 11.75 4.66
N ARG A 64 -6.77 12.57 3.75
CA ARG A 64 -8.21 12.83 3.65
C ARG A 64 -8.71 12.71 2.21
N ILE A 65 -9.64 11.78 2.01
CA ILE A 65 -10.46 11.67 0.80
C ILE A 65 -11.20 13.02 0.62
N PRO A 66 -11.13 13.67 -0.56
CA PRO A 66 -11.90 14.89 -0.82
C PRO A 66 -13.42 14.61 -0.77
N LEU A 67 -14.08 15.03 0.30
CA LEU A 67 -15.54 14.98 0.42
C LEU A 67 -16.14 16.05 -0.50
N VAL A 68 -16.69 15.62 -1.63
CA VAL A 68 -17.25 16.47 -2.70
C VAL A 68 -18.32 17.43 -2.14
N PRO A 69 -18.10 18.75 -2.14
CA PRO A 69 -19.13 19.73 -1.81
C PRO A 69 -20.11 19.86 -2.99
N ARG A 70 -21.27 19.21 -2.90
CA ARG A 70 -22.38 19.48 -3.82
C ARG A 70 -22.98 20.86 -3.52
N ILE A 71 -22.60 21.89 -4.28
CA ILE A 71 -23.43 23.02 -4.78
C ILE A 71 -22.54 24.06 -5.48
N SER A 72 -23.06 24.67 -6.55
CA SER A 72 -22.36 25.62 -7.43
C SER A 72 -22.46 27.08 -6.99
N ILE A 73 -21.34 27.81 -7.01
CA ILE A 73 -21.30 29.29 -7.08
C ILE A 73 -20.17 29.67 -8.05
N SER A 74 -20.41 30.63 -8.94
CA SER A 74 -19.44 31.17 -9.89
C SER A 74 -19.07 32.62 -9.56
N LEU A 75 -17.83 33.03 -9.78
CA LEU A 75 -17.51 34.43 -10.13
C LEU A 75 -16.20 34.54 -10.92
N ASP A 76 -16.16 35.44 -11.89
CA ASP A 76 -14.96 35.81 -12.64
C ASP A 76 -13.96 36.61 -11.80
N LEU A 77 -12.65 36.40 -12.03
CA LEU A 77 -11.74 37.52 -12.29
C LEU A 77 -10.63 37.09 -13.26
N ALA A 78 -10.08 38.06 -14.01
CA ALA A 78 -9.21 37.82 -15.16
C ALA A 78 -7.74 38.27 -14.93
N MET A 79 -6.93 38.08 -15.98
CA MET A 79 -5.49 38.40 -16.11
C MET A 79 -4.53 37.32 -15.57
N SER A 80 -3.42 36.96 -16.21
CA SER A 80 -2.79 37.50 -17.45
C SER A 80 -2.15 36.38 -18.30
N LYS A 81 -1.68 36.70 -19.52
CA LYS A 81 -1.08 35.72 -20.45
C LYS A 81 0.45 35.72 -20.39
N SER A 82 1.05 34.55 -20.21
CA SER A 82 2.36 34.20 -20.79
C SER A 82 2.16 33.07 -21.84
N LYS A 83 3.24 32.61 -22.50
CA LYS A 83 3.17 31.58 -23.57
C LYS A 83 3.99 30.34 -23.21
N SER A 84 3.42 29.44 -22.40
CA SER A 84 3.84 28.04 -22.33
C SER A 84 3.28 27.24 -23.52
N ARG A 85 3.80 26.04 -23.78
CA ARG A 85 3.34 25.16 -24.87
C ARG A 85 2.00 24.50 -24.51
N ALA A 86 1.05 24.52 -25.44
CA ALA A 86 -0.21 23.81 -25.27
C ALA A 86 -0.05 22.29 -25.45
N LEU A 87 0.25 21.59 -24.37
CA LEU A 87 -0.21 20.21 -24.13
C LEU A 87 -1.38 20.24 -23.13
N LEU A 88 -2.17 19.17 -23.08
CA LEU A 88 -3.23 18.95 -22.07
C LEU A 88 -4.29 20.07 -21.95
N LYS A 89 -4.89 20.50 -23.07
CA LYS A 89 -6.09 21.35 -23.04
C LYS A 89 -7.39 20.53 -23.01
N ASP A 90 -7.57 19.76 -21.95
CA ASP A 90 -8.87 19.16 -21.61
C ASP A 90 -9.06 19.10 -20.09
N LYS A 91 -10.33 19.24 -19.65
CA LYS A 91 -10.81 19.40 -18.26
C LYS A 91 -9.77 19.24 -17.14
N ILE A 92 -9.23 20.35 -16.66
CA ILE A 92 -8.23 20.39 -15.59
C ILE A 92 -8.88 20.00 -14.25
N ASP A 93 -8.35 18.95 -13.64
CA ASP A 93 -8.62 18.57 -12.25
C ASP A 93 -7.74 19.42 -11.32
N TYR A 94 -8.28 19.90 -10.18
CA TYR A 94 -7.59 20.88 -9.32
C TYR A 94 -6.29 20.32 -8.69
N THR A 95 -6.20 19.00 -8.57
CA THR A 95 -4.99 18.27 -8.18
C THR A 95 -3.89 18.36 -9.24
N LEU A 96 -4.24 18.38 -10.53
CA LEU A 96 -3.30 18.39 -11.65
C LEU A 96 -2.67 19.76 -11.87
N GLU A 97 -3.45 20.83 -11.72
CA GLU A 97 -2.96 22.23 -11.78
C GLU A 97 -1.86 22.48 -10.74
N ASN A 98 -2.03 21.95 -9.53
CA ASN A 98 -1.00 22.00 -8.49
C ASN A 98 0.27 21.19 -8.85
N VAL A 99 0.17 20.12 -9.63
CA VAL A 99 1.36 19.37 -10.11
C VAL A 99 2.13 20.18 -11.16
N GLU A 100 1.42 20.84 -12.08
CA GLU A 100 2.00 21.69 -13.12
C GLU A 100 2.72 22.92 -12.52
N LEU A 101 2.09 23.60 -11.56
CA LEU A 101 2.70 24.74 -10.85
C LEU A 101 3.96 24.36 -10.05
N ASN A 102 3.99 23.17 -9.43
CA ASN A 102 5.19 22.68 -8.75
C ASN A 102 6.31 22.32 -9.76
N PHE A 103 5.96 21.79 -10.93
CA PHE A 103 6.93 21.51 -12.00
C PHE A 103 7.56 22.79 -12.57
N GLU A 104 6.78 23.85 -12.84
CA GLU A 104 7.33 25.13 -13.33
C GLU A 104 8.30 25.76 -12.31
N ALA A 105 8.02 25.61 -11.00
CA ALA A 105 8.94 26.03 -9.94
C ALA A 105 10.24 25.20 -9.91
N ASP A 106 10.14 23.87 -10.04
CA ASP A 106 11.31 22.98 -10.10
C ASP A 106 12.17 23.19 -11.37
N GLU A 107 11.54 23.34 -12.55
CA GLU A 107 12.22 23.68 -13.81
C GLU A 107 12.98 25.00 -13.67
N LYS A 108 12.30 26.05 -13.18
CA LYS A 108 12.94 27.34 -12.95
C LYS A 108 14.13 27.22 -12.00
N LEU A 109 14.01 26.47 -10.90
CA LEU A 109 15.11 26.30 -9.95
C LEU A 109 16.32 25.59 -10.58
N VAL A 110 16.10 24.64 -11.50
CA VAL A 110 17.18 24.01 -12.28
C VAL A 110 17.84 25.01 -13.25
N ILE A 111 17.05 25.87 -13.91
CA ILE A 111 17.57 26.90 -14.82
C ILE A 111 18.36 27.97 -14.06
N ASP A 112 17.82 28.53 -12.99
CA ASP A 112 18.46 29.56 -12.16
C ASP A 112 19.80 29.05 -11.58
N THR A 113 19.83 27.78 -11.12
CA THR A 113 21.04 27.14 -10.58
C THR A 113 22.11 26.93 -11.65
N TRP A 114 21.73 26.51 -12.86
CA TRP A 114 22.64 26.40 -14.01
C TRP A 114 23.17 27.77 -14.47
N GLN A 115 22.32 28.81 -14.48
CA GLN A 115 22.73 30.18 -14.82
C GLN A 115 23.77 30.70 -13.81
N GLN A 116 23.54 30.46 -12.50
CA GLN A 116 24.49 30.84 -11.45
C GLN A 116 25.84 30.15 -11.63
N ALA A 117 25.87 28.83 -11.86
CA ALA A 117 27.11 28.07 -12.06
C ALA A 117 27.89 28.55 -13.31
N SER A 118 27.18 28.79 -14.42
CA SER A 118 27.76 29.26 -15.68
C SER A 118 28.30 30.70 -15.57
N SER A 119 27.55 31.60 -14.93
CA SER A 119 27.96 32.98 -14.66
C SER A 119 29.23 33.05 -13.81
N VAL A 120 29.34 32.20 -12.77
CA VAL A 120 30.55 32.13 -11.92
C VAL A 120 31.80 31.75 -12.73
N ILE A 121 31.69 30.79 -13.66
CA ILE A 121 32.80 30.39 -14.52
C ILE A 121 33.25 31.56 -15.40
N SER A 122 32.33 32.21 -16.11
CA SER A 122 32.67 33.36 -16.97
C SER A 122 33.22 34.55 -16.19
N HIS A 123 32.76 34.79 -14.95
CA HIS A 123 33.39 35.76 -14.07
C HIS A 123 34.81 35.34 -13.65
N MET A 124 35.06 34.06 -13.36
CA MET A 124 36.40 33.55 -13.03
C MET A 124 37.39 33.63 -14.19
N VAL A 125 36.92 33.51 -15.44
CA VAL A 125 37.72 33.68 -16.66
C VAL A 125 37.97 35.16 -16.94
N THR A 126 36.93 35.98 -16.93
CA THR A 126 37.02 37.44 -17.14
C THR A 126 37.98 38.09 -16.14
N ALA A 127 37.95 37.66 -14.87
CA ALA A 127 38.90 38.10 -13.86
C ALA A 127 40.35 37.70 -14.15
N GLU A 128 40.59 36.52 -14.73
CA GLU A 128 41.95 36.09 -15.12
C GLU A 128 42.46 36.90 -16.32
N ILE A 129 41.63 37.08 -17.35
CA ILE A 129 41.97 37.90 -18.53
C ILE A 129 42.34 39.32 -18.08
N HIS A 130 41.51 39.94 -17.23
CA HIS A 130 41.77 41.28 -16.71
C HIS A 130 43.02 41.34 -15.83
N GLN A 131 43.29 40.31 -15.00
CA GLN A 131 44.54 40.22 -14.24
C GLN A 131 45.76 40.13 -15.15
N ARG A 132 45.72 39.30 -16.21
CA ARG A 132 46.84 39.15 -17.15
C ARG A 132 47.13 40.43 -17.93
N LEU A 133 46.09 41.15 -18.35
CA LEU A 133 46.23 42.48 -18.97
C LEU A 133 46.85 43.50 -18.01
N MET A 134 46.41 43.56 -16.75
CA MET A 134 47.02 44.44 -15.74
C MET A 134 48.44 44.04 -15.32
N GLU A 135 48.85 42.77 -15.46
CA GLU A 135 50.25 42.35 -15.33
C GLU A 135 51.07 42.86 -16.53
N GLU A 136 50.54 42.80 -17.75
CA GLU A 136 51.20 43.25 -18.97
C GLU A 136 51.39 44.77 -19.04
N GLU A 137 50.38 45.57 -18.69
CA GLU A 137 50.52 47.04 -18.61
C GLU A 137 51.65 47.46 -17.64
N LYS A 138 51.78 46.76 -16.52
CA LYS A 138 52.83 47.02 -15.51
C LYS A 138 54.21 46.56 -15.98
N GLU A 139 54.30 45.40 -16.62
CA GLU A 139 55.54 44.92 -17.23
C GLU A 139 56.04 45.90 -18.29
N ASN A 140 55.17 46.37 -19.20
CA ASN A 140 55.50 47.32 -20.25
C ASN A 140 55.94 48.69 -19.69
N GLN A 141 55.20 49.27 -18.73
CA GLN A 141 55.60 50.50 -18.04
C GLN A 141 56.96 50.37 -17.33
N SER A 142 57.28 49.18 -16.80
CA SER A 142 58.57 48.91 -16.13
C SER A 142 59.76 48.76 -17.10
N ALA A 143 59.49 48.50 -18.39
CA ALA A 143 60.49 48.49 -19.45
C ALA A 143 60.80 49.92 -19.93
N ASP A 144 59.76 50.71 -20.27
CA ASP A 144 59.88 52.13 -20.65
C ASP A 144 60.62 52.97 -19.59
N ALA A 145 60.43 52.63 -18.31
CA ALA A 145 61.09 53.29 -17.18
C ALA A 145 62.59 52.93 -17.04
N LYS A 146 63.08 51.86 -17.69
CA LYS A 146 64.50 51.45 -17.64
C LYS A 146 65.32 52.06 -18.78
N ASP A 147 64.75 52.25 -19.96
CA ASP A 147 65.44 52.89 -21.08
C ASP A 147 65.64 54.41 -20.89
N LYS A 148 64.94 55.02 -19.92
CA LYS A 148 65.06 56.46 -19.58
C LYS A 148 65.86 56.72 -18.32
N SER A 149 67.18 56.55 -18.41
CA SER A 149 68.11 57.04 -17.38
C SER A 149 68.13 58.59 -17.32
N PRO A 150 68.29 59.22 -16.14
CA PRO A 150 68.13 60.66 -15.98
C PRO A 150 69.43 61.46 -16.23
N GLN A 151 69.39 62.44 -17.14
CA GLN A 151 70.44 63.45 -17.27
C GLN A 151 70.27 64.60 -16.25
N MET A 152 71.34 64.97 -15.56
CA MET A 152 71.41 66.13 -14.67
C MET A 152 72.21 67.29 -15.29
N ASN A 153 71.71 68.52 -15.11
CA ASN A 153 72.47 69.76 -14.81
C ASN A 153 71.43 70.82 -14.37
N ALA A 154 71.44 71.37 -13.14
CA ALA A 154 72.38 72.39 -12.62
C ALA A 154 72.24 73.76 -13.34
N ASN A 155 72.07 74.91 -12.68
CA ASN A 155 72.27 75.26 -11.25
C ASN A 155 71.63 76.64 -10.86
N LYS A 156 71.71 77.03 -9.56
CA LYS A 156 72.04 78.39 -9.02
C LYS A 156 71.00 79.21 -8.19
N LYS A 157 71.04 79.03 -6.84
CA LYS A 157 70.82 80.01 -5.72
C LYS A 157 69.44 80.75 -5.64
N VAL A 158 68.93 81.27 -4.52
CA VAL A 158 69.48 81.96 -3.32
C VAL A 158 68.60 81.65 -2.07
N LYS A 159 69.12 80.94 -1.05
CA LYS A 159 69.53 81.43 0.30
C LYS A 159 68.43 82.07 1.20
N ASN A 160 68.10 81.41 2.32
CA ASN A 160 68.16 82.00 3.67
C ASN A 160 68.20 80.91 4.78
N GLU A 161 68.60 81.32 5.99
CA GLU A 161 69.12 80.54 7.13
C GLU A 161 68.86 81.37 8.42
N PRO A 162 69.23 80.96 9.67
CA PRO A 162 69.43 79.64 10.31
C PRO A 162 68.66 79.64 11.67
N PRO A 163 69.14 79.16 12.85
CA PRO A 163 70.13 78.12 13.25
C PRO A 163 69.43 77.04 14.15
N LYS A 164 69.96 76.33 15.18
CA LYS A 164 71.22 76.15 15.98
C LYS A 164 71.04 74.74 16.64
N LYS A 165 72.01 73.90 17.03
CA LYS A 165 73.43 73.95 17.49
C LYS A 165 74.19 72.78 16.76
N LYS A 166 75.47 72.38 16.86
CA LYS A 166 76.59 72.43 17.85
C LYS A 166 76.40 71.50 19.07
N LYS A 167 77.34 70.65 19.53
CA LYS A 167 78.82 70.45 19.36
C LYS A 167 79.16 68.99 19.81
N GLU A 168 80.30 68.29 19.60
CA GLU A 168 81.58 68.48 18.87
C GLU A 168 82.34 67.11 18.68
N ASP A 169 83.55 67.14 18.12
CA ASP A 169 84.51 66.07 17.74
C ASP A 169 85.06 65.06 18.80
N LYS A 170 85.54 63.89 18.30
CA LYS A 170 86.96 63.47 18.46
C LYS A 170 87.44 62.46 17.39
N LYS A 171 88.77 62.44 17.15
CA LYS A 171 89.43 61.80 15.99
C LYS A 171 90.00 60.39 16.27
N ALA A 172 90.00 59.55 15.23
CA ALA A 172 91.03 58.54 14.93
C ALA A 172 91.31 58.53 13.40
N LYS A 173 92.40 57.91 12.93
CA LYS A 173 92.98 58.18 11.59
C LYS A 173 93.44 56.89 10.88
N GLY A 174 92.81 56.52 9.75
CA GLY A 174 93.15 55.30 8.98
C GLY A 174 92.75 55.39 7.49
N LYS A 175 93.77 55.33 6.62
CA LYS A 175 93.78 55.50 5.15
C LYS A 175 92.66 54.81 4.33
N SER A 176 92.10 55.54 3.35
CA SER A 176 91.72 55.07 1.99
C SER A 176 92.82 55.54 0.99
N PRO A 177 92.72 55.49 -0.37
CA PRO A 177 91.73 54.94 -1.33
C PRO A 177 92.37 53.83 -2.24
N PRO A 178 91.84 53.37 -3.42
CA PRO A 178 90.72 53.89 -4.23
C PRO A 178 89.66 52.94 -4.80
N THR A 179 88.51 53.57 -5.03
CA THR A 179 87.58 53.47 -6.17
C THR A 179 88.09 52.76 -7.44
N ALA A 180 87.25 51.86 -7.96
CA ALA A 180 86.95 51.71 -9.39
C ALA A 180 85.43 51.88 -9.53
N GLU A 181 84.94 52.97 -10.08
CA GLU A 181 84.57 53.08 -11.51
C GLU A 181 83.57 52.01 -11.94
N ALA A 182 82.28 52.27 -11.66
CA ALA A 182 81.17 51.54 -12.27
C ALA A 182 81.10 51.92 -13.76
N SER A 183 81.55 51.00 -14.62
CA SER A 183 81.42 51.15 -16.07
C SER A 183 79.94 51.12 -16.47
N PRO A 184 79.47 52.02 -17.35
CA PRO A 184 78.14 51.89 -17.91
C PRO A 184 78.12 50.67 -18.83
N VAL A 185 77.34 49.65 -18.47
CA VAL A 185 77.13 48.48 -19.34
C VAL A 185 76.29 48.92 -20.53
N ILE A 186 76.95 49.14 -21.67
CA ILE A 186 76.30 49.30 -22.97
C ILE A 186 75.74 47.92 -23.33
N LEU A 187 74.41 47.78 -23.32
CA LEU A 187 73.75 46.56 -23.78
C LEU A 187 74.18 46.26 -25.21
N THR A 188 74.72 45.07 -25.43
CA THR A 188 75.18 44.64 -26.74
C THR A 188 73.98 44.35 -27.66
N VAL A 189 74.20 44.46 -28.97
CA VAL A 189 73.17 44.17 -29.99
C VAL A 189 72.65 42.73 -29.87
N GLU A 190 73.49 41.81 -29.38
CA GLU A 190 73.16 40.41 -29.13
C GLU A 190 72.23 40.23 -27.92
N GLU A 191 72.52 40.91 -26.80
CA GLU A 191 71.62 40.94 -25.61
C GLU A 191 70.26 41.57 -25.93
N MET A 192 70.20 42.62 -26.76
CA MET A 192 68.93 43.20 -27.20
C MET A 192 68.11 42.19 -28.04
N ALA A 193 68.77 41.46 -28.95
CA ALA A 193 68.11 40.44 -29.77
C ALA A 193 67.66 39.22 -28.95
N GLU A 194 68.37 38.86 -27.87
CA GLU A 194 67.93 37.84 -26.92
C GLU A 194 66.74 38.32 -26.08
N MET A 195 66.76 39.57 -25.61
CA MET A 195 65.63 40.18 -24.89
C MET A 195 64.36 40.19 -25.76
N GLU A 196 64.47 40.56 -27.04
CA GLU A 196 63.34 40.57 -27.96
C GLU A 196 62.76 39.15 -28.19
N LYS A 197 63.61 38.14 -28.36
CA LYS A 197 63.19 36.72 -28.43
C LYS A 197 62.48 36.28 -27.15
N ARG A 198 63.01 36.66 -25.97
CA ARG A 198 62.42 36.33 -24.66
C ARG A 198 61.06 37.00 -24.45
N ASN A 199 60.88 38.22 -24.94
CA ASN A 199 59.61 38.93 -24.87
C ASN A 199 58.58 38.34 -25.85
N LYS A 200 58.98 37.98 -27.08
CA LYS A 200 58.13 37.25 -28.04
C LYS A 200 57.69 35.88 -27.50
N LEU A 201 58.56 35.18 -26.78
CA LEU A 201 58.20 33.92 -26.11
C LEU A 201 57.19 34.14 -24.98
N ARG A 202 57.38 35.17 -24.14
CA ARG A 202 56.44 35.54 -23.08
C ARG A 202 55.06 35.90 -23.61
N LEU A 203 54.97 36.62 -24.72
CA LEU A 203 53.70 36.97 -25.36
C LEU A 203 52.92 35.69 -25.73
N LYS A 204 53.58 34.75 -26.45
CA LYS A 204 52.98 33.46 -26.80
C LYS A 204 52.52 32.65 -25.59
N ILE A 205 53.33 32.60 -24.53
CA ILE A 205 52.98 31.94 -23.26
C ILE A 205 51.70 32.55 -22.64
N LYS A 206 51.49 33.87 -22.76
CA LYS A 206 50.24 34.52 -22.33
C LYS A 206 49.07 34.23 -23.27
N GLU A 207 49.28 34.30 -24.58
CA GLU A 207 48.26 33.98 -25.61
C GLU A 207 47.75 32.54 -25.46
N GLU A 208 48.66 31.57 -25.33
CA GLU A 208 48.35 30.16 -25.12
C GLU A 208 47.61 29.91 -23.79
N HIS A 209 48.01 30.57 -22.70
CA HIS A 209 47.32 30.50 -21.41
C HIS A 209 45.85 30.97 -21.51
N LEU A 210 45.61 32.13 -22.15
CA LEU A 210 44.27 32.67 -22.30
C LEU A 210 43.40 31.82 -23.25
N ALA A 211 43.98 31.33 -24.35
CA ALA A 211 43.29 30.41 -25.26
C ALA A 211 42.91 29.09 -24.56
N ALA A 212 43.83 28.47 -23.83
CA ALA A 212 43.58 27.24 -23.08
C ALA A 212 42.46 27.42 -22.02
N LEU A 213 42.45 28.57 -21.33
CA LEU A 213 41.40 28.90 -20.36
C LEU A 213 40.03 29.10 -21.02
N GLN A 214 39.98 29.75 -22.19
CA GLN A 214 38.74 29.91 -22.98
C GLN A 214 38.22 28.57 -23.52
N PHE A 215 39.09 27.66 -23.95
CA PHE A 215 38.67 26.31 -24.35
C PHE A 215 38.07 25.51 -23.19
N GLU A 216 38.66 25.59 -21.99
CA GLU A 216 38.10 24.90 -20.81
C GLU A 216 36.81 25.57 -20.27
N GLU A 217 36.65 26.89 -20.45
CA GLU A 217 35.36 27.57 -20.23
C GLU A 217 34.28 27.01 -21.14
N ILE A 218 34.49 27.03 -22.46
CA ILE A 218 33.53 26.55 -23.46
C ILE A 218 33.19 25.07 -23.22
N ALA A 219 34.21 24.25 -22.93
CA ALA A 219 34.01 22.84 -22.61
C ALA A 219 33.20 22.65 -21.32
N THR A 220 33.39 23.47 -20.29
CA THR A 220 32.62 23.37 -19.03
C THR A 220 31.20 23.92 -19.17
N GLN A 221 31.00 25.02 -19.90
CA GLN A 221 29.67 25.54 -20.23
C GLN A 221 28.85 24.48 -20.99
N PHE A 222 29.44 23.81 -21.98
CA PHE A 222 28.79 22.70 -22.70
C PHE A 222 28.42 21.53 -21.76
N ARG A 223 29.31 21.17 -20.82
CA ARG A 223 29.06 20.12 -19.83
C ARG A 223 27.94 20.49 -18.85
N LEU A 224 27.90 21.74 -18.37
CA LEU A 224 26.81 22.26 -17.54
C LEU A 224 25.47 22.34 -18.30
N GLU A 225 25.49 22.75 -19.57
CA GLU A 225 24.31 22.76 -20.44
C GLU A 225 23.74 21.35 -20.60
N LEU A 226 24.60 20.36 -20.87
CA LEU A 226 24.20 18.95 -20.94
C LEU A 226 23.57 18.44 -19.63
N ILE A 227 24.13 18.81 -18.47
CA ILE A 227 23.56 18.46 -17.16
C ILE A 227 22.18 19.11 -16.98
N LYS A 228 22.01 20.39 -17.33
CA LYS A 228 20.70 21.07 -17.30
C LYS A 228 19.69 20.37 -18.21
N THR A 229 20.03 20.09 -19.46
CA THR A 229 19.14 19.42 -20.43
C THR A 229 18.74 18.03 -19.94
N LYS A 230 19.67 17.27 -19.35
CA LYS A 230 19.36 15.95 -18.76
C LYS A 230 18.53 16.03 -17.49
N ALA A 231 18.71 17.08 -16.68
CA ALA A 231 17.88 17.33 -15.51
C ALA A 231 16.43 17.61 -15.92
N LEU A 232 16.21 18.62 -16.77
CA LEU A 232 14.87 19.03 -17.20
C LEU A 232 14.09 17.89 -17.86
N ALA A 233 14.70 17.17 -18.80
CA ALA A 233 14.06 16.01 -19.45
C ALA A 233 13.70 14.89 -18.47
N PHE A 234 14.49 14.65 -17.42
CA PHE A 234 14.16 13.66 -16.39
C PHE A 234 13.04 14.14 -15.46
N LEU A 235 13.01 15.44 -15.12
CA LEU A 235 11.92 16.02 -14.34
C LEU A 235 10.59 15.94 -15.12
N GLU A 236 10.60 16.26 -16.42
CA GLU A 236 9.45 16.15 -17.32
C GLU A 236 8.96 14.69 -17.40
N GLU A 237 9.86 13.73 -17.66
CA GLU A 237 9.53 12.30 -17.71
C GLU A 237 8.92 11.78 -16.39
N LEU A 238 9.42 12.26 -15.24
CA LEU A 238 8.93 11.87 -13.92
C LEU A 238 7.54 12.46 -13.62
N VAL A 239 7.28 13.71 -14.04
CA VAL A 239 5.96 14.34 -13.88
C VAL A 239 4.92 13.68 -14.79
N LEU A 240 5.25 13.42 -16.06
CA LEU A 240 4.36 12.70 -16.98
C LEU A 240 3.94 11.34 -16.41
N LYS A 241 4.89 10.57 -15.87
CA LYS A 241 4.62 9.29 -15.20
C LYS A 241 3.72 9.43 -13.97
N ALA A 242 3.91 10.47 -13.14
CA ALA A 242 3.06 10.72 -11.98
C ALA A 242 1.62 11.06 -12.40
N VAL A 243 1.45 11.86 -13.45
CA VAL A 243 0.15 12.24 -14.02
C VAL A 243 -0.58 11.03 -14.63
N ASP A 244 0.13 10.16 -15.34
CA ASP A 244 -0.49 8.96 -15.92
C ASP A 244 -0.84 7.89 -14.89
N VAL A 245 -0.05 7.75 -13.80
CA VAL A 245 -0.43 6.93 -12.64
C VAL A 245 -1.66 7.50 -11.91
N TYR A 246 -1.78 8.82 -11.78
CA TYR A 246 -2.98 9.46 -11.22
C TYR A 246 -4.23 9.14 -12.04
N LYS A 247 -4.19 9.34 -13.37
CA LYS A 247 -5.31 9.00 -14.28
C LYS A 247 -5.69 7.52 -14.23
N LEU A 248 -4.70 6.62 -14.11
CA LEU A 248 -4.95 5.19 -13.98
C LEU A 248 -5.66 4.85 -12.67
N MET A 249 -5.25 5.48 -11.56
CA MET A 249 -5.88 5.34 -10.25
C MET A 249 -7.31 5.92 -10.23
N GLU A 250 -7.52 7.10 -10.82
CA GLU A 250 -8.84 7.72 -11.00
C GLU A 250 -9.78 6.79 -11.79
N LYS A 251 -9.29 6.25 -12.92
CA LYS A 251 -10.04 5.28 -13.73
C LYS A 251 -10.43 4.05 -12.93
N TRP A 252 -9.48 3.42 -12.23
CA TRP A 252 -9.76 2.22 -11.42
C TRP A 252 -10.72 2.52 -10.26
N LEU A 253 -10.64 3.69 -9.64
CA LEU A 253 -11.58 4.13 -8.61
C LEU A 253 -13.01 4.29 -9.18
N GLY A 254 -13.15 4.85 -10.39
CA GLY A 254 -14.42 4.95 -11.10
C GLY A 254 -14.99 3.58 -11.51
N GLU A 255 -14.17 2.69 -12.08
CA GLU A 255 -14.56 1.33 -12.45
C GLU A 255 -15.00 0.51 -11.23
N ARG A 256 -14.28 0.64 -10.10
CA ARG A 256 -14.63 0.03 -8.81
C ARG A 256 -15.94 0.56 -8.25
N TYR A 257 -16.11 1.88 -8.20
CA TYR A 257 -17.34 2.51 -7.71
C TYR A 257 -18.59 2.06 -8.49
N LEU A 258 -18.48 1.96 -9.83
CA LEU A 258 -19.59 1.49 -10.67
C LEU A 258 -19.97 0.02 -10.39
N LYS A 259 -18.99 -0.87 -10.15
CA LYS A 259 -19.27 -2.26 -9.74
C LYS A 259 -19.88 -2.34 -8.35
N GLU A 260 -19.34 -1.58 -7.39
CA GLU A 260 -19.85 -1.52 -6.02
C GLU A 260 -21.32 -1.08 -5.99
N MET A 261 -21.67 -0.04 -6.76
CA MET A 261 -23.07 0.39 -6.94
C MET A 261 -23.93 -0.69 -7.61
N ALA A 262 -23.43 -1.38 -8.63
CA ALA A 262 -24.17 -2.49 -9.27
C ALA A 262 -24.37 -3.69 -8.33
N SER A 263 -23.47 -3.93 -7.38
CA SER A 263 -23.60 -4.98 -6.36
C SER A 263 -24.53 -4.56 -5.21
N VAL A 264 -24.56 -3.27 -4.83
CA VAL A 264 -25.61 -2.69 -3.97
C VAL A 264 -26.99 -2.77 -4.64
N GLU A 265 -27.08 -2.59 -5.96
CA GLU A 265 -28.33 -2.72 -6.71
C GLU A 265 -28.85 -4.17 -6.70
N LYS A 266 -27.98 -5.17 -6.96
CA LYS A 266 -28.32 -6.61 -6.83
C LYS A 266 -28.80 -6.97 -5.42
N LEU A 267 -28.10 -6.50 -4.38
CA LEU A 267 -28.52 -6.70 -2.98
C LEU A 267 -29.92 -6.12 -2.74
N THR A 268 -30.17 -4.91 -3.27
CA THR A 268 -31.46 -4.23 -3.16
C THR A 268 -32.56 -4.96 -3.92
N GLU A 269 -32.26 -5.56 -5.07
CA GLU A 269 -33.19 -6.38 -5.85
C GLU A 269 -33.59 -7.67 -5.12
N VAL A 270 -32.61 -8.41 -4.55
CA VAL A 270 -32.89 -9.60 -3.74
C VAL A 270 -33.72 -9.26 -2.50
N ALA A 271 -33.37 -8.17 -1.80
CA ALA A 271 -34.16 -7.69 -0.66
C ALA A 271 -35.59 -7.30 -1.07
N ARG A 272 -35.76 -6.59 -2.19
CA ARG A 272 -37.07 -6.21 -2.75
C ARG A 272 -37.93 -7.43 -3.07
N TYR A 273 -37.37 -8.44 -3.75
CA TYR A 273 -38.07 -9.67 -4.10
C TYR A 273 -38.62 -10.39 -2.86
N HIS A 274 -37.83 -10.51 -1.80
CA HIS A 274 -38.29 -11.14 -0.55
C HIS A 274 -39.37 -10.33 0.17
N ILE A 275 -39.30 -8.99 0.14
CA ILE A 275 -40.34 -8.11 0.69
C ILE A 275 -41.64 -8.25 -0.12
N GLU A 276 -41.58 -8.14 -1.45
CA GLU A 276 -42.76 -8.20 -2.34
C GLU A 276 -43.45 -9.57 -2.30
N THR A 277 -42.68 -10.66 -2.20
CA THR A 277 -43.22 -12.03 -2.02
C THR A 277 -43.62 -12.34 -0.57
N SER A 278 -43.36 -11.44 0.39
CA SER A 278 -43.54 -11.67 1.83
C SER A 278 -42.83 -12.94 2.36
N THR A 279 -41.68 -13.28 1.77
CA THR A 279 -40.87 -14.44 2.16
C THR A 279 -39.70 -14.03 3.05
N LYS A 280 -39.26 -14.93 3.95
CA LYS A 280 -38.10 -14.69 4.81
C LYS A 280 -36.80 -14.87 4.02
N ILE A 281 -35.91 -13.89 4.12
CA ILE A 281 -34.50 -14.03 3.74
C ILE A 281 -33.87 -15.04 4.71
N GLN A 282 -33.63 -16.27 4.25
CA GLN A 282 -33.06 -17.33 5.09
C GLN A 282 -31.53 -17.28 5.16
N ASN A 283 -30.89 -16.98 4.04
CA ASN A 283 -29.43 -17.00 3.91
C ASN A 283 -28.85 -15.60 4.20
N GLU A 284 -27.68 -15.53 4.82
CA GLU A 284 -26.97 -14.26 5.04
C GLU A 284 -26.61 -13.59 3.71
N LEU A 285 -26.91 -12.29 3.60
CA LEU A 285 -26.60 -11.44 2.45
C LEU A 285 -25.44 -10.53 2.80
N TYR A 286 -24.35 -10.55 2.03
CA TYR A 286 -23.18 -9.69 2.31
C TYR A 286 -22.56 -9.09 1.04
N LEU A 287 -21.95 -7.92 1.22
CA LEU A 287 -21.13 -7.24 0.23
C LEU A 287 -19.65 -7.42 0.61
N ASN A 288 -18.82 -7.77 -0.36
CA ASN A 288 -17.37 -7.88 -0.17
C ASN A 288 -16.65 -7.18 -1.33
N GLN A 289 -16.13 -5.98 -1.05
CA GLN A 289 -15.52 -5.08 -2.02
C GLN A 289 -16.48 -4.73 -3.18
N GLU A 290 -16.21 -5.23 -4.38
CA GLU A 290 -16.97 -4.92 -5.61
C GLU A 290 -18.17 -5.86 -5.83
N ASP A 291 -18.27 -6.95 -5.06
CA ASP A 291 -19.18 -8.07 -5.32
C ASP A 291 -20.21 -8.30 -4.19
N PHE A 292 -21.37 -8.81 -4.60
CA PHE A 292 -22.48 -9.21 -3.74
C PHE A 292 -22.60 -10.73 -3.67
N PHE A 293 -22.76 -11.27 -2.46
CA PHE A 293 -22.80 -12.70 -2.18
C PHE A 293 -23.97 -13.09 -1.28
N ILE A 294 -24.41 -14.34 -1.43
CA ILE A 294 -25.43 -14.99 -0.60
C ILE A 294 -24.77 -16.21 0.06
N ASN A 295 -24.66 -16.19 1.38
CA ASN A 295 -24.02 -17.25 2.16
C ASN A 295 -25.01 -18.38 2.47
N GLY A 296 -24.83 -19.54 1.84
CA GLY A 296 -25.70 -20.70 2.05
C GLY A 296 -25.49 -21.42 3.38
N ASP A 297 -24.33 -21.24 4.02
CA ASP A 297 -23.95 -21.96 5.24
C ASP A 297 -24.45 -21.25 6.52
N VAL A 298 -24.70 -19.93 6.43
CA VAL A 298 -25.18 -19.10 7.55
C VAL A 298 -26.66 -18.77 7.35
N LYS A 299 -27.51 -19.35 8.21
CA LYS A 299 -28.95 -19.07 8.25
C LYS A 299 -29.28 -17.97 9.26
N VAL A 300 -30.08 -17.00 8.83
CA VAL A 300 -30.60 -15.88 9.63
C VAL A 300 -31.72 -16.33 10.57
N PHE A 301 -32.47 -17.38 10.20
CA PHE A 301 -33.49 -18.01 11.03
C PHE A 301 -33.24 -19.51 11.19
N PRO A 302 -33.56 -20.11 12.35
CA PRO A 302 -33.54 -21.56 12.49
C PRO A 302 -34.57 -22.21 11.57
N ASP A 303 -34.27 -23.43 11.11
CA ASP A 303 -35.23 -24.26 10.39
C ASP A 303 -36.47 -24.54 11.26
N PRO A 304 -37.68 -24.64 10.69
CA PRO A 304 -38.86 -25.04 11.44
C PRO A 304 -38.66 -26.44 12.04
N PRO A 305 -39.18 -26.71 13.25
CA PRO A 305 -39.08 -28.03 13.85
C PRO A 305 -39.73 -29.09 12.95
N PRO A 306 -39.18 -30.31 12.90
CA PRO A 306 -39.74 -31.37 12.06
C PRO A 306 -41.20 -31.66 12.47
N PRO A 307 -42.08 -32.03 11.53
CA PRO A 307 -43.48 -32.30 11.82
C PRO A 307 -43.60 -33.40 12.88
N ILE A 308 -44.43 -33.15 13.88
CA ILE A 308 -44.65 -34.08 14.99
C ILE A 308 -45.15 -35.41 14.41
N ARG A 309 -44.45 -36.51 14.71
CA ARG A 309 -44.87 -37.85 14.29
C ARG A 309 -46.26 -38.12 14.88
N PRO A 310 -47.25 -38.60 14.10
CA PRO A 310 -48.53 -39.02 14.66
C PRO A 310 -48.33 -40.11 15.73
N PRO A 311 -49.23 -40.22 16.71
CA PRO A 311 -49.16 -41.28 17.71
C PRO A 311 -49.15 -42.67 17.04
N PRO A 312 -48.48 -43.68 17.61
CA PRO A 312 -48.59 -45.04 17.13
C PRO A 312 -50.05 -45.50 17.16
N VAL A 313 -50.53 -46.01 16.02
CA VAL A 313 -51.86 -46.61 15.89
C VAL A 313 -51.64 -48.09 15.55
N GLU A 314 -52.17 -48.97 16.39
CA GLU A 314 -52.22 -50.41 16.15
C GLU A 314 -53.05 -50.69 14.89
N LYS A 315 -52.66 -51.70 14.11
CA LYS A 315 -53.37 -52.10 12.89
C LYS A 315 -53.84 -53.54 13.06
N GLU A 316 -55.05 -53.85 12.62
CA GLU A 316 -55.50 -55.25 12.54
C GLU A 316 -54.53 -56.05 11.65
N GLU A 317 -53.86 -57.05 12.21
CA GLU A 317 -52.93 -57.91 11.49
C GLU A 317 -53.51 -59.33 11.36
N ASN A 318 -54.11 -59.59 10.19
CA ASN A 318 -54.47 -60.91 9.66
C ASN A 318 -55.17 -61.89 10.65
N GLY A 319 -56.12 -61.39 11.44
CA GLY A 319 -56.96 -62.21 12.33
C GLY A 319 -56.48 -62.32 13.78
N THR A 320 -55.42 -61.60 14.13
CA THR A 320 -55.05 -61.29 15.53
C THR A 320 -56.02 -60.25 16.10
N LEU A 321 -56.40 -60.36 17.38
CA LEU A 321 -57.14 -59.31 18.09
C LEU A 321 -56.19 -58.17 18.48
N THR A 322 -56.63 -56.92 18.35
CA THR A 322 -55.92 -55.74 18.88
C THR A 322 -55.92 -55.71 20.41
N ILE A 323 -55.09 -54.87 21.02
CA ILE A 323 -55.07 -54.69 22.49
C ILE A 323 -56.44 -54.21 23.01
N GLU A 324 -57.08 -53.28 22.28
CA GLU A 324 -58.43 -52.78 22.60
C GLU A 324 -59.50 -53.88 22.49
N GLN A 325 -59.41 -54.74 21.47
CA GLN A 325 -60.29 -55.90 21.30
C GLN A 325 -60.13 -56.92 22.44
N LEU A 326 -58.90 -57.25 22.81
CA LEU A 326 -58.60 -58.17 23.91
C LEU A 326 -59.11 -57.66 25.25
N ASP A 327 -59.00 -56.35 25.52
CA ASP A 327 -59.45 -55.77 26.78
C ASP A 327 -60.99 -55.68 26.86
N ASN A 328 -61.67 -55.31 25.77
CA ASN A 328 -63.13 -55.34 25.70
C ASN A 328 -63.70 -56.76 25.94
N LEU A 329 -63.09 -57.79 25.34
CA LEU A 329 -63.48 -59.19 25.56
C LEU A 329 -63.16 -59.64 27.01
N ARG A 330 -62.03 -59.22 27.58
CA ARG A 330 -61.66 -59.47 28.98
C ARG A 330 -62.73 -58.94 29.94
N GLU A 331 -63.22 -57.72 29.73
CA GLU A 331 -64.24 -57.13 30.61
C GLU A 331 -65.57 -57.87 30.51
N GLN A 332 -66.05 -58.15 29.29
CA GLN A 332 -67.28 -58.90 29.05
C GLN A 332 -67.26 -60.30 29.69
N PHE A 333 -66.18 -61.07 29.52
CA PHE A 333 -66.06 -62.39 30.16
C PHE A 333 -65.90 -62.32 31.69
N LEU A 334 -65.34 -61.22 32.21
CA LEU A 334 -65.19 -61.00 33.65
C LEU A 334 -66.52 -60.65 34.33
N GLU A 335 -67.40 -59.89 33.67
CA GLU A 335 -68.78 -59.67 34.13
C GLU A 335 -69.60 -60.97 34.14
N ILE A 336 -69.57 -61.72 33.03
CA ILE A 336 -70.35 -62.96 32.86
C ILE A 336 -69.85 -64.07 33.79
N ALA A 337 -68.53 -64.20 33.96
CA ALA A 337 -67.92 -65.27 34.74
C ALA A 337 -66.67 -64.80 35.49
N PRO A 338 -66.81 -64.05 36.61
CA PRO A 338 -65.67 -63.51 37.36
C PRO A 338 -64.73 -64.59 37.94
N LYS A 339 -65.20 -65.84 38.08
CA LYS A 339 -64.36 -66.98 38.47
C LYS A 339 -63.42 -67.45 37.34
N GLY A 340 -63.68 -67.09 36.08
CA GLY A 340 -62.89 -67.46 34.90
C GLY A 340 -63.45 -68.59 34.05
N ILE A 341 -64.59 -69.17 34.44
CA ILE A 341 -65.06 -70.47 33.94
C ILE A 341 -66.51 -70.33 33.45
N ILE A 342 -66.76 -70.71 32.20
CA ILE A 342 -68.09 -70.66 31.52
C ILE A 342 -68.41 -72.07 31.01
N GLY A 343 -69.68 -72.50 31.06
CA GLY A 343 -70.10 -73.79 30.48
C GLY A 343 -70.00 -73.76 28.95
N ASN A 344 -69.48 -74.84 28.33
CA ASN A 344 -69.12 -74.88 26.90
C ASN A 344 -70.19 -74.25 25.98
N LYS A 345 -71.46 -74.69 26.08
CA LYS A 345 -72.56 -74.15 25.27
C LYS A 345 -72.72 -72.63 25.42
N ALA A 346 -72.83 -72.14 26.65
CA ALA A 346 -72.98 -70.72 26.92
C ALA A 346 -71.78 -69.90 26.41
N PHE A 347 -70.56 -70.45 26.44
CA PHE A 347 -69.39 -69.79 25.86
C PHE A 347 -69.47 -69.68 24.34
N ALA A 348 -69.85 -70.77 23.65
CA ALA A 348 -70.03 -70.78 22.20
C ALA A 348 -71.21 -69.87 21.76
N ASP A 349 -72.29 -69.83 22.54
CA ASP A 349 -73.43 -68.95 22.30
C ASP A 349 -73.03 -67.46 22.46
N ILE A 350 -72.23 -67.10 23.48
CA ILE A 350 -71.66 -65.74 23.63
C ILE A 350 -70.76 -65.36 22.44
N LEU A 351 -69.92 -66.28 21.94
CA LEU A 351 -69.10 -66.02 20.75
C LEU A 351 -69.94 -65.87 19.48
N LEU A 352 -71.02 -66.64 19.34
CA LEU A 352 -71.97 -66.47 18.23
C LEU A 352 -72.69 -65.12 18.30
N ASP A 353 -73.15 -64.70 19.48
CA ASP A 353 -73.78 -63.39 19.68
C ASP A 353 -72.81 -62.25 19.32
N LEU A 354 -71.53 -62.35 19.69
CA LEU A 354 -70.51 -61.38 19.30
C LEU A 354 -70.25 -61.33 17.78
N VAL A 355 -70.26 -62.48 17.11
CA VAL A 355 -70.11 -62.57 15.63
C VAL A 355 -71.35 -62.05 14.89
N THR A 356 -72.55 -62.29 15.42
CA THR A 356 -73.82 -62.05 14.70
C THR A 356 -74.52 -60.74 15.04
N LEU A 357 -74.43 -60.25 16.29
CA LEU A 357 -75.13 -59.04 16.73
C LEU A 357 -74.28 -57.76 16.59
N ASN A 358 -72.95 -57.90 16.56
CA ASN A 358 -71.93 -56.87 16.25
C ASN A 358 -72.41 -55.42 16.52
N LEU A 359 -72.62 -55.09 17.80
CA LEU A 359 -73.38 -53.93 18.27
C LEU A 359 -72.59 -52.61 18.19
N GLY A 360 -71.98 -52.32 17.03
CA GLY A 360 -71.10 -51.17 16.83
C GLY A 360 -69.80 -51.20 17.63
N THR A 361 -69.49 -52.33 18.26
CA THR A 361 -68.26 -52.56 19.03
C THR A 361 -67.43 -53.61 18.31
N ASN A 362 -66.30 -53.19 17.73
CA ASN A 362 -65.40 -54.03 16.92
C ASN A 362 -64.60 -54.99 17.82
N ASN A 363 -65.26 -55.85 18.61
CA ASN A 363 -64.65 -56.71 19.63
C ASN A 363 -63.94 -57.95 19.06
N ILE A 364 -64.11 -58.22 17.77
CA ILE A 364 -63.51 -59.33 17.03
C ILE A 364 -62.91 -58.82 15.71
N PRO A 365 -61.87 -59.47 15.17
CA PRO A 365 -61.24 -59.02 13.93
C PRO A 365 -62.19 -59.26 12.76
N SER A 366 -62.06 -58.43 11.71
CA SER A 366 -62.83 -58.55 10.46
C SER A 366 -62.91 -59.99 9.89
N SER A 367 -61.82 -60.75 9.95
CA SER A 367 -61.75 -62.16 9.50
C SER A 367 -62.62 -63.15 10.30
N TRP A 368 -62.98 -62.85 11.55
CA TRP A 368 -63.81 -63.71 12.39
C TRP A 368 -65.32 -63.52 12.14
N MET A 369 -65.71 -62.43 11.47
CA MET A 369 -67.12 -62.10 11.14
C MET A 369 -67.75 -63.05 10.10
N HIS A 370 -67.02 -64.08 9.67
CA HIS A 370 -67.45 -65.08 8.69
C HIS A 370 -67.53 -66.51 9.27
N LEU A 371 -67.18 -66.68 10.55
CA LEU A 371 -67.23 -67.98 11.22
C LEU A 371 -68.67 -68.46 11.41
N THR A 372 -68.96 -69.71 11.03
CA THR A 372 -70.25 -70.35 11.24
C THR A 372 -70.38 -70.93 12.65
N GLN A 373 -71.62 -71.19 13.09
CA GLN A 373 -71.86 -71.84 14.39
C GLN A 373 -71.22 -73.23 14.50
N ALA A 374 -70.97 -73.94 13.39
CA ALA A 374 -70.24 -75.20 13.43
C ALA A 374 -68.77 -74.99 13.81
N GLU A 375 -68.11 -74.02 13.17
CA GLU A 375 -66.70 -73.69 13.39
C GLU A 375 -66.47 -73.07 14.79
N LEU A 376 -67.41 -72.26 15.29
CA LEU A 376 -67.35 -71.71 16.65
C LEU A 376 -67.52 -72.81 17.74
N GLN A 377 -68.38 -73.81 17.50
CA GLN A 377 -68.53 -74.96 18.39
C GLN A 377 -67.29 -75.88 18.34
N GLU A 378 -66.69 -76.07 17.16
CA GLU A 378 -65.42 -76.81 17.01
C GLU A 378 -64.27 -76.08 17.75
N LEU A 379 -64.09 -74.78 17.52
CA LEU A 379 -63.12 -73.93 18.23
C LEU A 379 -63.33 -74.01 19.75
N THR A 380 -64.58 -73.91 20.21
CA THR A 380 -64.90 -74.03 21.63
C THR A 380 -64.56 -75.42 22.18
N SER A 381 -64.74 -76.49 21.41
CA SER A 381 -64.37 -77.85 21.83
C SER A 381 -62.86 -78.02 22.03
N LEU A 382 -62.02 -77.35 21.22
CA LEU A 382 -60.55 -77.38 21.35
C LEU A 382 -60.05 -76.74 22.66
N LEU A 383 -60.81 -75.81 23.25
CA LEU A 383 -60.51 -75.20 24.55
C LEU A 383 -60.83 -76.13 25.74
N VAL A 384 -61.58 -77.21 25.50
CA VAL A 384 -62.24 -78.03 26.53
C VAL A 384 -61.58 -79.40 26.64
N VAL A 385 -60.38 -79.41 27.25
CA VAL A 385 -59.65 -80.64 27.54
C VAL A 385 -60.22 -81.30 28.81
N ASN A 386 -61.00 -82.38 28.63
CA ASN A 386 -61.52 -83.26 29.69
C ASN A 386 -62.42 -82.56 30.75
N SER A 387 -63.31 -81.67 30.31
CA SER A 387 -64.19 -80.82 31.15
C SER A 387 -65.53 -80.57 30.44
N GLU A 388 -66.55 -80.06 31.13
CA GLU A 388 -67.76 -79.49 30.49
C GLU A 388 -67.70 -77.95 30.36
N PHE A 389 -66.62 -77.35 30.87
CA PHE A 389 -66.43 -75.91 30.99
C PHE A 389 -65.16 -75.42 30.29
N VAL A 390 -65.25 -74.20 29.75
CA VAL A 390 -64.18 -73.39 29.15
C VAL A 390 -63.58 -72.47 30.21
N ASP A 391 -62.26 -72.35 30.25
CA ASP A 391 -61.55 -71.31 30.99
C ASP A 391 -61.29 -70.14 30.03
N TRP A 392 -62.06 -69.05 30.14
CA TRP A 392 -62.00 -67.95 29.17
C TRP A 392 -60.66 -67.21 29.18
N ARG A 393 -59.88 -67.34 30.26
CA ARG A 393 -58.51 -66.79 30.30
C ARG A 393 -57.60 -67.51 29.32
N LYS A 394 -57.77 -68.82 29.15
CA LYS A 394 -57.02 -69.61 28.15
C LYS A 394 -57.42 -69.25 26.72
N PHE A 395 -58.70 -68.95 26.48
CA PHE A 395 -59.15 -68.42 25.20
C PHE A 395 -58.42 -67.13 24.85
N LEU A 396 -58.50 -66.10 25.71
CA LEU A 396 -57.82 -64.83 25.47
C LEU A 396 -56.29 -64.98 25.32
N LEU A 397 -55.66 -65.92 26.04
CA LEU A 397 -54.23 -66.23 25.90
C LEU A 397 -53.83 -66.95 24.60
N VAL A 398 -54.80 -67.53 23.88
CA VAL A 398 -54.63 -68.17 22.57
C VAL A 398 -54.97 -67.20 21.44
N THR A 399 -56.01 -66.36 21.61
CA THR A 399 -56.43 -65.39 20.58
C THR A 399 -55.56 -64.13 20.50
N SER A 400 -54.61 -63.98 21.42
CA SER A 400 -53.52 -62.99 21.41
C SER A 400 -52.19 -63.55 20.88
N LEU A 401 -52.21 -64.75 20.27
CA LEU A 401 -51.05 -65.26 19.52
C LEU A 401 -50.89 -64.50 18.18
N PRO A 402 -49.65 -64.25 17.72
CA PRO A 402 -48.38 -64.73 18.28
C PRO A 402 -47.84 -63.82 19.39
N TRP A 403 -47.56 -64.41 20.55
CA TRP A 403 -46.79 -63.73 21.60
C TRP A 403 -45.36 -63.44 21.12
N PRO A 404 -44.77 -62.27 21.46
CA PRO A 404 -43.34 -62.07 21.30
C PRO A 404 -42.60 -63.09 22.17
N ILE A 405 -41.76 -63.92 21.55
CA ILE A 405 -40.94 -64.90 22.28
C ILE A 405 -39.89 -64.12 23.09
N PRO A 406 -39.94 -64.15 24.43
CA PRO A 406 -39.06 -63.33 25.25
C PRO A 406 -37.61 -63.80 25.12
N LEU A 407 -36.68 -62.85 24.99
CA LEU A 407 -35.26 -63.15 24.91
C LEU A 407 -34.72 -63.64 26.26
N GLU A 408 -33.65 -64.43 26.26
CA GLU A 408 -33.04 -64.97 27.48
C GLU A 408 -32.68 -63.87 28.50
N GLU A 409 -32.19 -62.72 28.02
CA GLU A 409 -31.95 -61.55 28.87
C GLU A 409 -33.21 -61.01 29.56
N GLU A 410 -34.37 -61.04 28.90
CA GLU A 410 -35.63 -60.53 29.42
C GLU A 410 -36.21 -61.49 30.46
N LEU A 411 -36.06 -62.79 30.24
CA LEU A 411 -36.33 -63.84 31.23
C LEU A 411 -35.42 -63.71 32.46
N LEU A 412 -34.13 -63.44 32.28
CA LEU A 412 -33.19 -63.20 33.39
C LEU A 412 -33.52 -61.91 34.17
N LYS A 413 -33.85 -60.82 33.47
CA LYS A 413 -34.27 -59.54 34.09
C LYS A 413 -35.59 -59.69 34.86
N THR A 414 -36.57 -60.41 34.31
CA THR A 414 -37.85 -60.66 35.00
C THR A 414 -37.69 -61.64 36.17
N LEU A 415 -36.86 -62.67 36.05
CA LEU A 415 -36.49 -63.55 37.16
C LEU A 415 -35.85 -62.78 38.31
N GLN A 416 -34.87 -61.91 38.04
CA GLN A 416 -34.29 -61.04 39.07
C GLN A 416 -35.34 -60.15 39.73
N ARG A 417 -36.22 -59.49 38.95
CA ARG A 417 -37.30 -58.65 39.49
C ARG A 417 -38.25 -59.41 40.41
N LEU A 418 -38.65 -60.62 40.04
CA LEU A 418 -39.52 -61.49 40.85
C LEU A 418 -38.80 -62.02 42.10
N VAL A 419 -37.53 -62.39 41.99
CA VAL A 419 -36.70 -62.85 43.12
C VAL A 419 -36.37 -61.74 44.12
N CYS A 420 -36.38 -60.47 43.71
CA CYS A 420 -36.32 -59.32 44.60
C CYS A 420 -37.68 -59.04 45.25
N GLY A 421 -38.76 -58.93 44.48
CA GLY A 421 -40.11 -58.65 45.03
C GLY A 421 -40.61 -59.73 46.00
N LEU A 422 -40.30 -61.01 45.76
CA LEU A 422 -40.59 -62.11 46.69
C LEU A 422 -39.70 -62.11 47.95
N ARG A 423 -38.65 -61.30 47.98
CA ARG A 423 -37.80 -61.06 49.16
C ARG A 423 -38.33 -59.87 49.97
N GLU A 424 -38.86 -58.86 49.29
CA GLU A 424 -39.53 -57.70 49.89
C GLU A 424 -40.89 -58.08 50.51
N MET A 425 -41.65 -59.01 49.91
CA MET A 425 -42.86 -59.61 50.50
C MET A 425 -42.59 -60.68 51.59
N LYS A 426 -41.35 -60.78 52.09
CA LYS A 426 -40.96 -61.71 53.17
C LYS A 426 -40.22 -61.03 54.33
N MET A 427 -40.29 -59.70 54.39
CA MET A 427 -40.07 -58.91 55.60
C MET A 427 -41.39 -58.23 56.02
#